data_AF-A0A7I7NNA8-F1
#
_entry.id   AF-A0A7I7NNA8-F1
#
_cell.length_a   1.000
_cell.length_b   1.000
_cell.length_c   1.000
_cell.angle_alpha   90.00
_cell.angle_beta   90.00
_cell.angle_gamma   90.00
#
_symmetry.space_group_name_H-M   'P 1'
#
loop_
_entity.id
_entity.type
_entity.pdbx_description
1 polymer ?
#
loop_
_entity_poly.entity_id
_entity_poly.type
_entity_poly.pdbx_seq_one_letter_code
_entity_poly.pdbx_strand_id
1 'polypeptide(L)'
;MLYAKDRGCTAPGCDVSGYCEVHHCTPYAHCHTTDVNDLTFACGGHHPLAEQGWTTRKRKDGTTEWIPPPHLDHGQPRTNSYHHPEKLLRDGDEDEGDCLAS
;
A
#
# COMPACT_ATOMS: atom_id res chain seq x y z
N MET A 1 -7.25 -3.73 12.68
CA MET A 1 -8.36 -3.82 11.69
C MET A 1 -7.88 -3.27 10.35
N LEU A 2 -8.00 -4.05 9.27
CA LEU A 2 -7.49 -3.65 7.93
C LEU A 2 -8.24 -2.45 7.35
N TYR A 3 -9.57 -2.44 7.45
CA TYR A 3 -10.40 -1.33 6.96
C TYR A 3 -10.03 0.03 7.55
N ALA A 4 -9.71 0.08 8.86
CA ALA A 4 -9.28 1.31 9.51
C ALA A 4 -7.94 1.84 8.97
N LYS A 5 -7.07 0.95 8.47
CA LYS A 5 -5.76 1.30 7.90
C LYS A 5 -5.85 1.68 6.44
N ASP A 6 -6.53 0.90 5.60
CA ASP A 6 -6.48 1.06 4.14
C ASP A 6 -7.63 1.94 3.60
N ARG A 7 -8.81 1.92 4.24
CA ARG A 7 -10.03 2.71 3.91
C ARG A 7 -10.58 2.59 2.46
N GLY A 8 -9.91 1.85 1.59
CA GLY A 8 -10.26 1.63 0.19
C GLY A 8 -9.17 0.87 -0.56
N CYS A 9 -9.22 0.89 -1.89
CA CYS A 9 -8.20 0.26 -2.72
C CYS A 9 -6.86 0.98 -2.55
N THR A 10 -5.79 0.24 -2.28
CA THR A 10 -4.47 0.84 -2.04
C THR A 10 -3.65 1.08 -3.30
N ALA A 11 -4.17 0.69 -4.48
CA ALA A 11 -3.52 0.93 -5.76
C ALA A 11 -3.38 2.44 -6.02
N PRO A 12 -2.20 2.92 -6.48
CA PRO A 12 -1.96 4.35 -6.69
C PRO A 12 -3.03 5.02 -7.55
N GLY A 13 -3.61 6.10 -7.05
CA GLY A 13 -4.62 6.89 -7.76
C GLY A 13 -6.03 6.29 -7.83
N CYS A 14 -6.27 5.13 -7.21
CA CYS A 14 -7.62 4.55 -7.15
C CYS A 14 -8.46 5.25 -6.08
N ASP A 15 -9.72 5.55 -6.39
CA ASP A 15 -10.68 6.24 -5.52
C ASP A 15 -11.74 5.32 -4.92
N VAL A 16 -11.68 4.02 -5.23
CA VAL A 16 -12.68 3.02 -4.82
C VAL A 16 -12.57 2.73 -3.32
N SER A 17 -13.53 3.24 -2.53
CA SER A 17 -13.56 3.15 -1.06
C SER A 17 -14.27 1.91 -0.49
N GLY A 18 -14.67 0.96 -1.35
CA GLY A 18 -15.46 -0.23 -0.99
C GLY A 18 -15.42 -1.28 -2.09
N TYR A 19 -16.11 -2.41 -1.92
CA TYR A 19 -16.05 -3.54 -2.89
C TYR A 19 -14.60 -3.99 -3.19
N CYS A 20 -13.77 -3.95 -2.16
CA CYS A 20 -12.39 -4.40 -2.22
C CYS A 20 -12.25 -5.79 -1.62
N GLU A 21 -11.33 -6.55 -2.19
CA GLU A 21 -10.93 -7.86 -1.75
C GLU A 21 -9.64 -7.75 -0.92
N VAL A 22 -9.47 -8.71 -0.01
CA VAL A 22 -8.25 -8.82 0.78
C VAL A 22 -7.20 -9.57 -0.04
N HIS A 23 -6.11 -8.89 -0.35
CA HIS A 23 -4.96 -9.44 -1.04
C HIS A 23 -3.82 -9.70 -0.04
N HIS A 24 -3.19 -10.86 -0.12
CA HIS A 24 -1.98 -11.15 0.66
C HIS A 24 -0.76 -10.62 -0.10
N CYS A 25 0.03 -9.75 0.54
CA CYS A 25 1.26 -9.21 -0.06
C CYS A 25 2.30 -10.31 -0.25
N THR A 26 2.43 -11.21 0.74
CA THR A 26 3.14 -12.48 0.57
C THR A 26 2.11 -13.56 0.24
N PRO A 27 2.23 -14.31 -0.87
CA PRO A 27 1.26 -15.33 -1.22
C PRO A 27 0.99 -16.29 -0.06
N TYR A 28 -0.29 -16.64 0.17
CA TYR A 28 -0.69 -17.48 1.31
C TYR A 28 0.07 -18.81 1.34
N ALA A 29 0.35 -19.41 0.17
CA ALA A 29 1.15 -20.62 0.03
C ALA A 29 2.59 -20.51 0.57
N HIS A 30 3.07 -19.30 0.87
CA HIS A 30 4.38 -19.05 1.46
C HIS A 30 4.27 -18.62 2.93
N CYS A 31 3.38 -17.70 3.26
CA CYS A 31 3.27 -17.18 4.63
C CYS A 31 2.43 -18.04 5.58
N HIS A 32 1.50 -18.84 5.04
CA HIS A 32 0.58 -19.74 5.78
C HIS A 32 -0.20 -19.08 6.92
N THR A 33 -0.26 -17.74 6.92
CA THR A 33 -0.83 -16.93 7.99
C THR A 33 -1.58 -15.76 7.39
N THR A 34 -2.56 -15.25 8.14
CA THR A 34 -3.35 -14.08 7.75
C THR A 34 -3.03 -12.97 8.75
N ASP A 35 -1.99 -12.20 8.47
CA ASP A 35 -1.53 -11.07 9.28
C ASP A 35 -1.97 -9.75 8.65
N VAL A 36 -2.65 -8.88 9.39
CA VAL A 36 -3.04 -7.53 8.93
C VAL A 36 -1.88 -6.68 8.42
N ASN A 37 -0.64 -6.98 8.84
CA ASN A 37 0.57 -6.31 8.37
C ASN A 37 1.10 -6.88 7.05
N ASP A 38 0.54 -7.97 6.54
CA ASP A 38 0.86 -8.59 5.25
C ASP A 38 -0.37 -8.67 4.32
N LEU A 39 -1.43 -7.93 4.64
CA LEU A 39 -2.65 -7.85 3.85
C LEU A 39 -2.89 -6.43 3.32
N THR A 40 -3.56 -6.32 2.18
CA THR A 40 -4.03 -5.04 1.66
C THR A 40 -5.38 -5.16 0.96
N PHE A 41 -6.08 -4.04 0.78
CA PHE A 41 -7.25 -3.97 -0.07
C PHE A 41 -6.93 -3.65 -1.53
N ALA A 42 -7.54 -4.43 -2.42
CA ALA A 42 -7.56 -4.18 -3.86
C ALA A 42 -8.99 -4.30 -4.40
N CYS A 43 -9.44 -3.36 -5.22
CA CYS A 43 -10.76 -3.48 -5.87
C CYS A 43 -10.72 -4.54 -6.98
N GLY A 44 -11.88 -4.96 -7.48
CA GLY A 44 -11.96 -6.00 -8.53
C GLY A 44 -11.17 -5.70 -9.81
N GLY A 45 -10.88 -4.42 -10.11
CA GLY A 45 -10.02 -4.04 -11.24
C GLY A 45 -8.52 -4.18 -10.95
N HIS A 46 -8.09 -3.94 -9.71
CA HIS A 46 -6.67 -3.95 -9.34
C HIS A 46 -6.22 -5.26 -8.68
N HIS A 47 -7.13 -6.01 -8.06
CA HIS A 47 -6.76 -7.29 -7.45
C HIS A 47 -6.12 -8.27 -8.46
N PRO A 48 -6.64 -8.41 -9.70
CA PRO A 48 -5.99 -9.25 -10.71
C PRO A 48 -4.61 -8.74 -11.12
N LEU A 49 -4.33 -7.44 -11.03
CA LEU A 49 -3.02 -6.89 -11.40
C LEU A 49 -1.93 -7.34 -10.43
N ALA A 50 -2.26 -7.51 -9.14
CA ALA A 50 -1.34 -8.04 -8.14
C ALA A 50 -0.94 -9.50 -8.41
N GLU A 51 -1.69 -10.21 -9.25
CA GLU A 51 -1.32 -11.54 -9.76
C GLU A 51 -0.62 -11.49 -11.13
N GLN A 52 -0.68 -10.35 -11.83
CA GLN A 52 -0.19 -10.14 -13.19
C GLN A 52 1.09 -9.30 -13.22
N GLY A 53 2.04 -9.61 -12.33
CA GLY A 53 3.38 -9.03 -12.34
C GLY A 53 3.53 -7.71 -11.58
N TRP A 54 2.44 -7.15 -11.04
CA TRP A 54 2.57 -6.15 -9.97
C TRP A 54 2.85 -6.84 -8.65
N THR A 55 3.72 -6.25 -7.83
CA THR A 55 4.01 -6.76 -6.49
C THR A 55 3.53 -5.76 -5.46
N THR A 56 2.81 -6.22 -4.44
CA THR A 56 2.43 -5.37 -3.31
C THR A 56 3.33 -5.61 -2.10
N ARG A 57 3.68 -4.55 -1.36
CA ARG A 57 4.47 -4.63 -0.13
C ARG A 57 3.88 -3.72 0.94
N LYS A 58 3.76 -4.21 2.18
CA LYS A 58 3.43 -3.35 3.33
C LYS A 58 4.70 -2.65 3.85
N ARG A 59 4.64 -1.33 3.99
CA ARG A 59 5.67 -0.51 4.65
C ARG A 59 5.50 -0.54 6.18
N LYS A 60 6.56 -0.12 6.90
CA LYS A 60 6.54 0.00 8.36
C LYS A 60 5.50 1.00 8.88
N ASP A 61 5.19 2.03 8.10
CA ASP A 61 4.15 3.03 8.38
C ASP A 61 2.72 2.52 8.13
N GLY A 62 2.57 1.27 7.69
CA GLY A 62 1.29 0.64 7.37
C GLY A 62 0.73 0.97 5.98
N THR A 63 1.42 1.76 5.15
CA THR A 63 1.03 1.99 3.76
C THR A 63 1.36 0.78 2.88
N THR A 64 0.54 0.55 1.85
CA THR A 64 0.85 -0.45 0.82
C THR A 64 1.52 0.23 -0.36
N GLU A 65 2.64 -0.34 -0.78
CA GLU A 65 3.26 -0.04 -2.06
C GLU A 65 2.84 -1.03 -3.13
N TRP A 66 2.58 -0.51 -4.32
CA TRP A 66 2.39 -1.26 -5.55
C TRP A 66 3.62 -1.02 -6.43
N ILE A 67 4.36 -2.09 -6.68
CA ILE A 67 5.58 -2.09 -7.47
C ILE A 67 5.22 -2.62 -8.87
N PRO A 68 5.34 -1.80 -9.92
CA PRO A 68 5.08 -2.23 -11.29
C PRO A 68 6.13 -3.25 -11.75
N PRO A 69 5.82 -4.09 -12.75
CA PRO A 69 6.84 -4.85 -13.45
C PRO A 69 7.84 -3.91 -14.15
N PRO A 70 9.11 -4.29 -14.36
CA PRO A 70 10.17 -3.36 -14.80
C PRO A 70 9.88 -2.59 -16.09
N HIS A 71 9.12 -3.18 -17.02
CA HIS A 71 8.77 -2.54 -18.29
C HIS A 71 7.65 -1.49 -18.17
N LEU A 72 6.96 -1.45 -17.03
CA LEU A 72 5.94 -0.45 -16.68
C LEU A 72 6.42 0.50 -15.58
N ASP A 73 7.67 0.39 -15.11
CA ASP A 73 8.21 1.31 -14.10
C ASP A 73 8.71 2.59 -14.78
N HIS A 74 7.90 3.65 -14.70
CA HIS A 74 8.19 4.97 -15.26
C HIS A 74 8.33 6.03 -14.16
N GLY A 75 8.54 5.62 -12.90
CA GLY A 75 8.64 6.54 -11.77
C GLY A 75 7.29 7.04 -11.26
N GLN A 76 6.18 6.39 -11.61
CA GLN A 76 4.87 6.70 -11.05
C GLN A 76 4.82 6.48 -9.53
N PRO A 77 3.87 7.15 -8.82
CA PRO A 77 3.64 6.91 -7.41
C PRO A 77 3.38 5.43 -7.12
N ARG A 78 3.98 4.93 -6.02
CA ARG A 78 3.81 3.54 -5.58
C ARG A 78 2.76 3.38 -4.49
N THR A 79 2.29 4.47 -3.89
CA THR A 79 1.32 4.46 -2.80
C THR A 79 0.07 5.27 -3.18
N ASN A 80 -1.05 4.98 -2.51
CA ASN A 80 -2.29 5.74 -2.65
C ASN A 80 -2.53 6.65 -1.45
N SER A 81 -2.59 7.97 -1.68
CA SER A 81 -2.93 8.98 -0.67
C SER A 81 -4.40 9.37 -0.68
N TYR A 82 -5.20 8.95 -1.68
CA TYR A 82 -6.58 9.39 -1.86
C TYR A 82 -7.47 9.10 -0.64
N HIS A 83 -7.32 7.92 -0.04
CA HIS A 83 -8.08 7.53 1.15
C HIS A 83 -7.49 8.07 2.48
N HIS A 84 -6.35 8.78 2.40
CA HIS A 84 -5.61 9.34 3.52
C HIS A 84 -5.20 10.80 3.28
N PRO A 85 -6.16 11.71 3.03
CA PRO A 85 -5.85 13.11 2.77
C PRO A 85 -5.10 13.77 3.95
N GLU A 86 -5.25 13.27 5.17
CA GLU A 86 -4.52 13.77 6.34
C GLU A 86 -2.99 13.63 6.22
N LYS A 87 -2.50 12.69 5.39
CA LYS A 87 -1.06 12.48 5.19
C LYS A 87 -0.44 13.57 4.32
N LEU A 88 -1.20 14.16 3.40
CA LEU A 88 -0.74 15.26 2.55
C LEU A 88 -0.54 16.56 3.33
N LEU A 89 -1.13 16.66 4.52
CA LEU A 89 -1.02 17.83 5.39
C LEU A 89 0.13 17.72 6.39
N ARG A 90 0.79 16.55 6.47
CA ARG A 90 1.80 16.23 7.48
C ARG A 90 3.25 16.46 7.04
N ASP A 91 3.48 16.85 5.79
CA ASP A 91 4.81 17.03 5.18
C ASP A 91 5.64 18.22 5.75
N GLY A 92 5.36 18.68 6.98
CA GLY A 92 6.02 19.82 7.63
C GLY A 92 6.81 19.53 8.91
N ASP A 93 6.72 18.34 9.52
CA ASP A 93 7.19 18.13 10.90
C ASP A 93 8.11 16.89 11.11
N GLU A 94 8.60 16.20 10.07
CA GLU A 94 9.37 14.94 10.24
C GLU A 94 10.85 14.99 9.83
N ASP A 95 11.45 16.18 9.59
CA ASP A 95 12.86 16.33 9.15
C ASP A 95 13.83 16.96 10.17
N GLU A 96 13.50 17.05 11.47
CA GLU A 96 14.42 17.57 12.50
C GLU A 96 14.47 16.61 13.71
N GLY A 97 15.27 15.55 13.62
CA GLY A 97 15.34 14.57 14.69
C GLY A 97 16.45 13.52 14.65
N ASP A 98 17.56 13.75 13.92
CA ASP A 98 18.79 12.98 14.17
C ASP A 98 20.03 13.82 13.84
N CYS A 99 20.38 14.71 14.76
CA CYS A 99 21.72 15.27 14.89
C CYS A 99 21.85 15.67 16.35
N LEU A 100 22.42 14.81 17.21
CA LEU A 100 23.30 15.16 18.35
C LEU A 100 23.55 13.90 19.19
N ALA A 101 24.50 13.08 18.74
CA ALA A 101 25.30 12.22 19.63
C ALA A 101 26.68 11.99 18.99
N SER A 102 27.63 12.84 19.34
CA SER A 102 29.07 12.54 19.34
C SER A 102 29.72 13.32 20.46
#